data_AF-S9UIQ9-F1
#
_entry.id   AF-S9UIQ9-F1
#
_cell.length_a   1.000
_cell.length_b   1.000
_cell.length_c   1.000
_cell.angle_alpha   90.00
_cell.angle_beta   90.00
_cell.angle_gamma   90.00
#
_symmetry.space_group_name_H-M   'P 1'
#
loop_
_entity.id
_entity.type
_entity.pdbx_description
1 polymer ?
#
loop_
_entity_poly.entity_id
_entity_poly.type
_entity_poly.pdbx_seq_one_letter_code
_entity_poly.pdbx_strand_id
1 'polypeptide(L)'
;MTTRVELTKVQVLGKNPTSFDDPITLSVVLEVFERVPTDPIDVKFTWAPIWDFSVDQELDELEVGPLTTLGKHEFTIQSDGPDFSQVPDPTGPTALLVSFTYKNQEFLHLGFNTTITCDGDIPDAFTSADQLTRFVGKCHPKHTVIQWDANASAENDTESINSACGEQRSKEIIQSPHESNKDSVGEPPLKKRREID
;
A
#
# COMPACT_ATOMS: atom_id res chain seq x y z
N MET A 1 8.82 12.51 24.36
CA MET A 1 7.53 11.83 24.50
C MET A 1 6.98 11.67 23.11
N THR A 2 6.75 10.43 22.70
CA THR A 2 6.41 10.05 21.34
C THR A 2 5.08 9.34 21.39
N THR A 3 4.14 9.73 20.54
CA THR A 3 2.86 9.04 20.38
C THR A 3 3.11 7.54 20.21
N ARG A 4 2.34 6.71 20.91
CA ARG A 4 2.38 5.25 20.75
C ARG A 4 0.95 4.73 20.71
N VAL A 5 0.63 3.97 19.69
CA VAL A 5 -0.68 3.34 19.50
C VAL A 5 -0.48 1.82 19.48
N GLU A 6 -1.18 1.10 20.35
CA GLU A 6 -1.09 -0.37 20.46
C GLU A 6 -2.47 -1.02 20.25
N LEU A 7 -2.50 -2.25 19.72
CA LEU A 7 -3.75 -3.00 19.55
C LEU A 7 -4.10 -3.72 20.85
N THR A 8 -5.23 -3.37 21.48
CA THR A 8 -5.75 -4.07 22.66
C THR A 8 -6.60 -5.28 22.31
N LYS A 9 -7.46 -5.16 21.27
CA LYS A 9 -8.43 -6.19 20.85
C LYS A 9 -8.79 -5.99 19.38
N VAL A 10 -9.00 -7.09 18.66
CA VAL A 10 -9.75 -7.11 17.39
C VAL A 10 -10.71 -8.29 17.39
N GLN A 11 -11.90 -8.11 16.82
CA GLN A 11 -12.95 -9.12 16.76
C GLN A 11 -13.78 -8.98 15.49
N VAL A 12 -13.96 -10.07 14.74
CA VAL A 12 -14.94 -10.14 13.64
C VAL A 12 -16.35 -10.02 14.22
N LEU A 13 -17.16 -9.12 13.66
CA LEU A 13 -18.56 -8.94 14.02
C LEU A 13 -19.50 -9.64 13.03
N GLY A 14 -20.76 -9.83 13.42
CA GLY A 14 -21.77 -10.49 12.59
C GLY A 14 -21.73 -12.02 12.66
N LYS A 15 -22.21 -12.65 11.59
CA LYS A 15 -22.25 -14.12 11.43
C LYS A 15 -20.89 -14.61 10.91
N ASN A 16 -20.41 -15.74 11.42
CA ASN A 16 -19.16 -16.36 10.98
C ASN A 16 -19.19 -17.86 11.32
N PRO A 17 -19.13 -18.80 10.34
CA PRO A 17 -19.05 -18.59 8.89
C PRO A 17 -20.26 -17.87 8.30
N THR A 18 -20.08 -17.18 7.18
CA THR A 18 -21.14 -16.45 6.45
C THR A 18 -20.93 -16.54 4.93
N SER A 19 -21.74 -15.87 4.11
CA SER A 19 -21.63 -15.92 2.65
C SER A 19 -20.28 -15.35 2.17
N PHE A 20 -19.81 -15.78 1.00
CA PHE A 20 -18.52 -15.34 0.44
C PHE A 20 -18.46 -13.82 0.18
N ASP A 21 -19.57 -13.25 -0.26
CA ASP A 21 -19.78 -11.87 -0.70
C ASP A 21 -20.28 -10.92 0.41
N ASP A 22 -20.70 -11.45 1.57
CA ASP A 22 -21.13 -10.63 2.72
C ASP A 22 -20.05 -9.59 3.11
N PRO A 23 -20.41 -8.38 3.55
CA PRO A 23 -19.47 -7.40 4.09
C PRO A 23 -18.61 -7.95 5.25
N ILE A 24 -17.43 -7.36 5.45
CA ILE A 24 -16.47 -7.78 6.48
C ILE A 24 -16.37 -6.71 7.56
N THR A 25 -17.10 -6.90 8.68
CA THR A 25 -17.14 -5.94 9.80
C THR A 25 -16.22 -6.35 10.95
N LEU A 26 -15.36 -5.45 11.43
CA LEU A 26 -14.44 -5.68 12.56
C LEU A 26 -14.64 -4.65 13.69
N SER A 27 -14.76 -5.12 14.93
CA SER A 27 -14.55 -4.33 16.15
C SER A 27 -13.05 -4.26 16.41
N VAL A 28 -12.52 -3.05 16.55
CA VAL A 28 -11.10 -2.78 16.81
C VAL A 28 -10.98 -1.90 18.06
N VAL A 29 -10.07 -2.25 18.96
CA VAL A 29 -9.73 -1.45 20.14
C VAL A 29 -8.24 -1.12 20.10
N LEU A 30 -7.94 0.17 19.93
CA LEU A 30 -6.60 0.73 20.02
C LEU A 30 -6.41 1.45 21.36
N GLU A 31 -5.19 1.46 21.90
CA GLU A 31 -4.83 2.22 23.10
C GLU A 31 -3.69 3.20 22.79
N VAL A 32 -3.93 4.48 23.11
CA VAL A 32 -3.04 5.62 22.78
C VAL A 32 -2.31 6.09 24.05
N PHE A 33 -0.98 6.18 23.97
CA PHE A 33 -0.09 6.52 25.08
C PHE A 33 0.77 7.76 24.77
N GLU A 34 1.19 8.45 25.84
CA GLU A 34 2.02 9.68 25.87
C GLU A 34 1.42 10.90 25.17
N ARG A 35 1.21 10.83 23.86
CA ARG A 35 0.71 11.90 23.00
C ARG A 35 -0.37 11.33 22.07
N VAL A 36 -1.29 12.21 21.69
CA VAL A 36 -2.40 11.94 20.78
C VAL A 36 -1.93 12.19 19.34
N PRO A 37 -2.22 11.30 18.35
CA PRO A 37 -1.93 11.57 16.93
C PRO A 37 -2.64 12.86 16.45
N THR A 38 -2.01 13.63 15.58
CA THR A 38 -2.62 14.86 15.04
C THR A 38 -3.55 14.64 13.84
N ASP A 39 -3.36 13.53 13.12
CA ASP A 39 -4.00 13.24 11.83
C ASP A 39 -4.85 11.95 11.91
N PRO A 40 -5.74 11.66 10.94
CA PRO A 40 -6.43 10.38 10.87
C PRO A 40 -5.46 9.18 10.72
N ILE A 41 -6.01 7.98 10.93
CA ILE A 41 -5.36 6.71 10.64
C ILE A 41 -6.04 6.11 9.41
N ASP A 42 -5.28 5.90 8.35
CA ASP A 42 -5.77 5.29 7.10
C ASP A 42 -5.88 3.77 7.31
N VAL A 43 -7.01 3.17 6.95
CA VAL A 43 -7.26 1.73 7.12
C VAL A 43 -7.69 1.13 5.79
N LYS A 44 -6.89 0.21 5.26
CA LYS A 44 -7.20 -0.51 4.02
C LYS A 44 -7.42 -1.99 4.27
N PHE A 45 -8.48 -2.52 3.64
CA PHE A 45 -8.79 -3.94 3.57
C PHE A 45 -8.30 -4.51 2.24
N THR A 46 -7.61 -5.66 2.31
CA THR A 46 -7.05 -6.33 1.14
C THR A 46 -7.30 -7.83 1.25
N TRP A 47 -7.91 -8.40 0.21
CA TRP A 47 -8.13 -9.82 0.07
C TRP A 47 -6.97 -10.44 -0.72
N ALA A 48 -6.23 -11.33 -0.06
CA ALA A 48 -4.99 -11.90 -0.60
C ALA A 48 -5.11 -13.44 -0.70
N PRO A 49 -5.47 -13.98 -1.88
CA PRO A 49 -5.39 -15.41 -2.15
C PRO A 49 -3.98 -15.93 -1.90
N ILE A 50 -3.84 -17.03 -1.16
CA ILE A 50 -2.52 -17.65 -0.86
C ILE A 50 -2.03 -18.60 -1.96
N TRP A 51 -2.77 -18.68 -3.07
CA TRP A 51 -2.48 -19.48 -4.25
C TRP A 51 -1.85 -18.59 -5.33
N ASP A 52 -1.37 -19.19 -6.42
CA ASP A 52 -0.74 -18.48 -7.55
C ASP A 52 -1.78 -17.80 -8.47
N PHE A 53 -2.78 -17.14 -7.87
CA PHE A 53 -3.85 -16.41 -8.54
C PHE A 53 -3.50 -14.92 -8.63
N SER A 54 -3.85 -14.31 -9.76
CA SER A 54 -3.34 -12.99 -10.10
C SER A 54 -4.10 -11.85 -9.39
N VAL A 55 -3.35 -11.10 -8.58
CA VAL A 55 -3.69 -9.79 -7.97
C VAL A 55 -4.54 -9.87 -6.69
N ASP A 56 -3.99 -9.28 -5.61
CA ASP A 56 -4.73 -9.00 -4.37
C ASP A 56 -5.86 -8.00 -4.62
N GLN A 57 -7.05 -8.23 -4.07
CA GLN A 57 -8.18 -7.30 -4.24
C GLN A 57 -8.19 -6.28 -3.10
N GLU A 58 -8.13 -4.99 -3.43
CA GLU A 58 -8.43 -3.93 -2.47
C GLU A 58 -9.95 -3.84 -2.28
N LEU A 59 -10.44 -4.08 -1.06
CA LEU A 59 -11.87 -4.20 -0.78
C LEU A 59 -12.50 -2.86 -0.37
N ASP A 60 -11.80 -2.09 0.47
CA ASP A 60 -12.19 -0.76 0.92
C ASP A 60 -10.97 -0.03 1.53
N GLU A 61 -10.98 1.29 1.51
CA GLU A 61 -9.96 2.16 2.12
C GLU A 61 -10.65 3.36 2.79
N LEU A 62 -10.49 3.47 4.12
CA LEU A 62 -11.27 4.37 4.96
C LEU A 62 -10.43 5.05 6.03
N GLU A 63 -10.72 6.33 6.30
CA GLU A 63 -10.09 7.10 7.38
C GLU A 63 -10.77 6.82 8.73
N VAL A 64 -10.03 6.27 9.68
CA VAL A 64 -10.40 6.36 11.10
C VAL A 64 -9.94 7.74 11.58
N GLY A 65 -10.90 8.66 11.71
CA GLY A 65 -10.67 10.04 12.12
C GLY A 65 -9.81 10.16 13.40
N PRO A 66 -9.02 11.25 13.54
CA PRO A 66 -7.96 11.37 14.52
C PRO A 66 -8.44 11.00 15.93
N LEU A 67 -7.80 9.98 16.52
CA LEU A 67 -8.08 9.53 17.88
C LEU A 67 -7.88 10.73 18.82
N THR A 68 -8.92 11.30 19.42
CA THR A 68 -8.84 12.64 20.05
C THR A 68 -8.34 12.66 21.50
N THR A 69 -8.10 11.50 22.11
CA THR A 69 -7.77 11.36 23.54
C THR A 69 -6.71 10.28 23.79
N LEU A 70 -6.12 10.30 24.99
CA LEU A 70 -5.28 9.20 25.48
C LEU A 70 -6.14 8.08 26.07
N GLY A 71 -5.62 6.85 26.08
CA GLY A 71 -6.35 5.66 26.54
C GLY A 71 -7.02 4.91 25.39
N LYS A 72 -8.12 4.21 25.69
CA LYS A 72 -8.74 3.22 24.79
C LYS A 72 -9.81 3.81 23.89
N HIS A 73 -9.71 3.47 22.60
CA HIS A 73 -10.67 3.80 21.55
C HIS A 73 -11.20 2.49 20.97
N GLU A 74 -12.49 2.20 21.19
CA GLU A 74 -13.20 1.10 20.50
C GLU A 74 -14.03 1.69 19.35
N PHE A 75 -13.81 1.17 18.15
CA PHE A 75 -14.53 1.58 16.95
C PHE A 75 -14.83 0.36 16.07
N THR A 76 -15.71 0.54 15.09
CA THR A 76 -16.06 -0.50 14.11
C THR A 76 -15.67 -0.02 12.72
N ILE A 77 -14.95 -0.87 11.99
CA ILE A 77 -14.61 -0.70 10.57
C ILE A 77 -15.30 -1.80 9.77
N GLN A 78 -15.56 -1.53 8.50
CA GLN A 78 -16.17 -2.49 7.58
C GLN A 78 -15.58 -2.29 6.19
N SER A 79 -15.46 -3.38 5.43
CA SER A 79 -15.34 -3.34 3.97
C SER A 79 -16.50 -4.09 3.32
N ASP A 80 -16.64 -3.94 2.00
CA ASP A 80 -17.40 -4.89 1.18
C ASP A 80 -16.70 -6.27 1.15
N GLY A 81 -17.38 -7.27 0.59
CA GLY A 81 -16.83 -8.60 0.35
C GLY A 81 -15.92 -8.66 -0.88
N PRO A 82 -15.09 -9.71 -1.02
CA PRO A 82 -14.29 -9.94 -2.22
C PRO A 82 -15.17 -10.20 -3.45
N ASP A 83 -14.69 -9.79 -4.62
CA ASP A 83 -15.33 -10.13 -5.90
C ASP A 83 -14.96 -11.57 -6.30
N PHE A 84 -15.99 -12.41 -6.39
CA PHE A 84 -15.92 -13.77 -6.89
C PHE A 84 -15.39 -13.85 -8.33
N SER A 85 -15.66 -12.85 -9.17
CA SER A 85 -15.25 -12.86 -10.59
C SER A 85 -13.73 -12.82 -10.78
N GLN A 86 -12.99 -12.35 -9.78
CA GLN A 86 -11.53 -12.29 -9.77
C GLN A 86 -10.87 -13.48 -9.04
N VAL A 87 -11.63 -14.44 -8.50
CA VAL A 87 -11.08 -15.62 -7.78
C VAL A 87 -11.42 -16.92 -8.54
N PRO A 88 -10.56 -17.40 -9.45
CA PRO A 88 -10.69 -18.75 -10.01
C PRO A 88 -10.46 -19.79 -8.91
N ASP A 89 -11.32 -20.82 -8.84
CA ASP A 89 -11.41 -21.78 -7.70
C ASP A 89 -11.25 -21.11 -6.31
N PRO A 90 -12.30 -20.45 -5.81
CA PRO A 90 -12.23 -19.75 -4.53
C PRO A 90 -12.19 -20.67 -3.30
N THR A 91 -12.15 -22.01 -3.45
CA THR A 91 -12.24 -22.91 -2.30
C THR A 91 -10.92 -23.09 -1.55
N GLY A 92 -11.02 -23.41 -0.25
CA GLY A 92 -9.87 -23.67 0.61
C GLY A 92 -9.38 -22.45 1.40
N PRO A 93 -8.18 -22.53 2.02
CA PRO A 93 -7.59 -21.43 2.79
C PRO A 93 -7.19 -20.23 1.91
N THR A 94 -7.25 -19.04 2.51
CA THR A 94 -6.94 -17.72 1.92
C THR A 94 -6.60 -16.71 3.04
N ALA A 95 -6.18 -15.49 2.72
CA ALA A 95 -5.89 -14.44 3.70
C ALA A 95 -6.76 -13.20 3.49
N LEU A 96 -7.22 -12.62 4.60
CA LEU A 96 -7.71 -11.23 4.67
C LEU A 96 -6.65 -10.41 5.41
N LEU A 97 -6.22 -9.32 4.82
CA LEU A 97 -5.26 -8.38 5.39
C LEU A 97 -5.97 -7.06 5.70
N VAL A 98 -5.68 -6.46 6.86
CA VAL A 98 -6.10 -5.08 7.17
C VAL A 98 -4.90 -4.29 7.66
N SER A 99 -4.48 -3.30 6.87
CA SER A 99 -3.33 -2.44 7.14
C SER A 99 -3.77 -1.10 7.72
N PHE A 100 -3.15 -0.69 8.82
CA PHE A 100 -3.34 0.60 9.48
C PHE A 100 -2.09 1.45 9.29
N THR A 101 -2.30 2.60 8.66
CA THR A 101 -1.25 3.51 8.20
C THR A 101 -1.42 4.86 8.89
N TYR A 102 -0.29 5.51 9.15
CA TYR A 102 -0.27 6.89 9.63
C TYR A 102 0.79 7.66 8.84
N LYS A 103 0.37 8.69 8.09
CA LYS A 103 1.25 9.50 7.24
C LYS A 103 2.13 8.63 6.31
N ASN A 104 1.48 7.70 5.61
CA ASN A 104 2.11 6.72 4.69
C ASN A 104 3.08 5.71 5.36
N GLN A 105 3.07 5.56 6.69
CA GLN A 105 3.81 4.53 7.41
C GLN A 105 2.84 3.50 8.03
N GLU A 106 2.88 2.23 7.57
CA GLU A 106 2.15 1.13 8.23
C GLU A 106 2.70 0.92 9.65
N PHE A 107 1.86 1.03 10.67
CA PHE A 107 2.24 0.77 12.07
C PHE A 107 1.59 -0.50 12.65
N LEU A 108 0.50 -0.97 12.04
CA LEU A 108 -0.22 -2.17 12.46
C LEU A 108 -0.78 -2.89 11.23
N HIS A 109 -0.46 -4.17 11.12
CA HIS A 109 -0.95 -5.07 10.07
C HIS A 109 -1.70 -6.24 10.70
N LEU A 110 -2.92 -6.52 10.23
CA LEU A 110 -3.76 -7.61 10.73
C LEU A 110 -3.94 -8.69 9.65
N GLY A 111 -3.21 -9.79 9.75
CA GLY A 111 -3.44 -10.96 8.89
C GLY A 111 -4.46 -11.92 9.51
N PHE A 112 -5.59 -12.17 8.85
CA PHE A 112 -6.58 -13.16 9.26
C PHE A 112 -6.47 -14.41 8.38
N ASN A 113 -6.31 -15.57 9.01
CA ASN A 113 -6.46 -16.85 8.33
C ASN A 113 -7.94 -17.06 7.99
N THR A 114 -8.29 -17.07 6.71
CA THR A 114 -9.66 -17.24 6.22
C THR A 114 -9.77 -18.56 5.44
N THR A 115 -10.94 -19.17 5.43
CA THR A 115 -11.21 -20.41 4.66
C THR A 115 -12.55 -20.28 3.96
N ILE A 116 -12.62 -20.73 2.72
CA ILE A 116 -13.87 -20.85 1.95
C ILE A 116 -14.21 -22.32 1.75
N THR A 117 -15.48 -22.67 1.92
CA THR A 117 -16.04 -24.00 1.74
C THR A 117 -17.25 -23.94 0.83
N CYS A 118 -17.36 -24.88 -0.12
CA CYS A 118 -18.58 -25.07 -0.89
C CYS A 118 -19.60 -25.90 -0.09
N ASP A 119 -20.86 -25.45 -0.05
CA ASP A 119 -21.96 -26.15 0.62
C ASP A 119 -22.56 -27.24 -0.29
N GLY A 120 -21.81 -28.34 -0.50
CA GLY A 120 -22.24 -29.49 -1.30
C GLY A 120 -21.10 -30.18 -2.05
N ASP A 121 -21.43 -30.78 -3.19
CA ASP A 121 -20.44 -31.29 -4.14
C ASP A 121 -19.79 -30.10 -4.90
N ILE A 122 -18.46 -30.09 -4.99
CA ILE A 122 -17.71 -29.03 -5.69
C ILE A 122 -17.94 -29.17 -7.21
N PRO A 123 -18.39 -28.11 -7.92
CA PRO A 123 -18.57 -28.15 -9.37
C PRO A 123 -17.24 -28.05 -10.13
N ASP A 124 -17.19 -28.59 -11.35
CA ASP A 124 -16.02 -28.49 -12.26
C ASP A 124 -15.59 -27.03 -12.54
N ALA A 125 -16.53 -26.09 -12.44
CA ALA A 125 -16.29 -24.65 -12.45
C ALA A 125 -17.39 -23.94 -11.66
N PHE A 126 -17.00 -23.00 -10.80
CA PHE A 126 -17.95 -22.13 -10.10
C PHE A 126 -18.51 -21.06 -11.04
N THR A 127 -19.80 -20.76 -10.92
CA THR A 127 -20.50 -19.75 -11.73
C THR A 127 -21.15 -18.63 -10.91
N SER A 128 -21.28 -18.82 -9.59
CA SER A 128 -21.75 -17.81 -8.64
C SER A 128 -21.20 -18.09 -7.24
N ALA A 129 -21.32 -17.10 -6.34
CA ALA A 129 -20.90 -17.19 -4.95
C ALA A 129 -21.94 -17.87 -4.03
N ASP A 130 -23.15 -18.17 -4.51
CA ASP A 130 -24.31 -18.58 -3.68
C ASP A 130 -24.08 -19.85 -2.83
N GLN A 131 -23.13 -20.69 -3.24
CA GLN A 131 -22.77 -21.95 -2.59
C GLN A 131 -21.49 -21.84 -1.74
N LEU A 132 -20.88 -20.66 -1.66
CA LEU A 132 -19.60 -20.43 -0.99
C LEU A 132 -19.81 -19.81 0.39
N THR A 133 -19.49 -20.58 1.42
CA THR A 133 -19.43 -20.12 2.80
C THR A 133 -17.98 -19.74 3.16
N ARG A 134 -17.78 -18.51 3.64
CA ARG A 134 -16.51 -17.91 4.07
C ARG A 134 -16.44 -17.88 5.60
N PHE A 135 -15.35 -18.42 6.15
CA PHE A 135 -15.02 -18.39 7.57
C PHE A 135 -13.77 -17.54 7.81
N VAL A 136 -13.91 -16.42 8.54
CA VAL A 136 -12.78 -15.56 8.93
C VAL A 136 -12.28 -16.02 10.29
N GLY A 137 -11.09 -16.61 10.31
CA GLY A 137 -10.53 -17.28 11.48
C GLY A 137 -9.67 -16.39 12.38
N LYS A 138 -8.52 -16.92 12.81
CA LYS A 138 -7.63 -16.25 13.77
C LYS A 138 -6.90 -15.07 13.12
N CYS A 139 -6.92 -13.92 13.79
CA CYS A 139 -6.05 -12.78 13.51
C CYS A 139 -4.63 -12.99 14.06
N HIS A 140 -3.62 -12.60 13.30
CA HIS A 140 -2.22 -12.51 13.69
C HIS A 140 -1.77 -11.04 13.46
N PRO A 141 -1.80 -10.20 14.51
CA PRO A 141 -1.35 -8.82 14.40
C PRO A 141 0.18 -8.73 14.36
N LYS A 142 0.69 -7.80 13.54
CA LYS A 142 2.10 -7.41 13.46
C LYS A 142 2.19 -5.90 13.66
N HIS A 143 2.95 -5.47 14.65
CA HIS A 143 3.25 -4.05 14.89
C HIS A 143 4.57 -3.64 14.23
N THR A 144 4.60 -2.43 13.69
CA THR A 144 5.79 -1.77 13.13
C THR A 144 6.00 -0.46 13.88
N VAL A 145 7.24 -0.19 14.33
CA VAL A 145 7.55 1.07 15.04
C VAL A 145 7.82 2.17 14.03
N ILE A 146 6.91 3.15 13.95
CA ILE A 146 6.98 4.29 13.04
C ILE A 146 7.41 5.58 13.77
N GLN A 147 7.78 6.62 13.02
CA GLN A 147 7.98 7.96 13.60
C GLN A 147 6.66 8.73 13.56
N TRP A 148 6.00 8.82 14.73
CA TRP A 148 4.79 9.60 14.92
C TRP A 148 5.13 11.09 15.13
N ASP A 149 4.47 11.96 14.38
CA ASP A 149 4.49 13.42 14.53
C ASP A 149 5.89 14.00 14.76
N ALA A 150 6.77 13.71 13.79
CA ALA A 150 8.08 14.31 13.66
C ALA A 150 7.98 15.83 13.89
N ASN A 151 8.78 16.33 14.84
CA ASN A 151 8.59 17.66 15.39
C ASN A 151 8.79 18.72 14.28
N ALA A 152 7.71 19.42 13.92
CA ALA A 152 7.66 20.33 12.77
C ALA A 152 8.53 21.58 13.00
N SER A 153 9.82 21.45 12.69
CA SER A 153 10.83 22.49 12.87
C SER A 153 12.01 22.32 11.90
N ALA A 154 11.71 22.07 10.61
CA ALA A 154 12.71 21.96 9.55
C ALA A 154 12.21 22.31 8.11
N GLU A 155 11.02 22.91 7.96
CA GLU A 155 10.60 23.51 6.68
C GLU A 155 10.59 25.03 6.85
N ASN A 156 11.62 25.69 6.33
CA ASN A 156 11.72 27.14 6.22
C ASN A 156 11.48 27.53 4.75
N ASP A 157 10.71 28.59 4.54
CA ASP A 157 10.45 29.14 3.21
C ASP A 157 11.74 29.57 2.49
N THR A 158 11.80 29.34 1.18
CA THR A 158 12.53 30.23 0.26
C THR A 158 11.87 30.21 -1.12
N GLU A 159 10.72 30.86 -1.25
CA GLU A 159 10.18 31.19 -2.57
C GLU A 159 11.05 32.24 -3.29
N SER A 160 11.11 32.12 -4.63
CA SER A 160 11.38 33.20 -5.58
C SER A 160 12.73 33.95 -5.51
N ILE A 161 13.58 33.69 -6.51
CA ILE A 161 14.41 34.75 -7.11
C ILE A 161 14.04 34.83 -8.60
N ASN A 162 13.64 36.03 -9.03
CA ASN A 162 13.15 36.28 -10.38
C ASN A 162 14.29 36.26 -11.40
N SER A 163 14.08 35.60 -12.55
CA SER A 163 14.99 35.69 -13.71
C SER A 163 14.34 36.49 -14.82
N ALA A 164 14.86 37.70 -15.08
CA ALA A 164 14.43 38.59 -16.14
C ALA A 164 15.64 38.96 -17.04
N CYS A 165 15.38 39.17 -18.33
CA CYS A 165 16.42 39.31 -19.35
C CYS A 165 17.16 40.66 -19.30
N GLY A 166 18.47 40.68 -19.58
CA GLY A 166 19.28 41.89 -19.70
C GLY A 166 20.67 41.64 -20.33
N GLU A 167 20.93 42.27 -21.47
CA GLU A 167 22.14 42.12 -22.31
C GLU A 167 23.16 43.26 -22.04
N GLN A 168 24.45 43.02 -22.37
CA GLN A 168 25.52 43.99 -22.78
C GLN A 168 26.82 44.15 -21.93
N ARG A 169 27.82 43.30 -22.27
CA ARG A 169 29.11 43.68 -22.92
C ARG A 169 30.06 44.74 -22.29
N SER A 170 31.23 44.29 -21.79
CA SER A 170 32.61 44.82 -22.03
C SER A 170 33.67 43.95 -21.30
N LYS A 171 34.70 43.35 -21.95
CA LYS A 171 36.00 43.90 -22.46
C LYS A 171 37.02 44.21 -21.33
N GLU A 172 38.32 43.82 -21.30
CA GLU A 172 39.28 43.00 -22.12
C GLU A 172 40.42 42.48 -21.19
N ILE A 173 41.48 41.69 -21.51
CA ILE A 173 41.88 40.55 -22.40
C ILE A 173 43.30 40.13 -21.93
N ILE A 174 43.75 38.86 -22.08
CA ILE A 174 45.13 38.49 -22.52
C ILE A 174 45.27 36.98 -22.89
N GLN A 175 45.91 36.77 -24.05
CA GLN A 175 46.61 35.62 -24.68
C GLN A 175 47.13 34.45 -23.81
N SER A 176 47.45 33.23 -24.30
CA SER A 176 47.39 32.51 -25.63
C SER A 176 48.02 31.07 -25.44
N PRO A 177 48.46 30.26 -26.44
CA PRO A 177 48.30 30.22 -27.92
C PRO A 177 47.95 28.82 -28.52
N HIS A 178 47.86 28.74 -29.86
CA HIS A 178 47.87 27.56 -30.78
C HIS A 178 46.82 26.43 -30.56
N GLU A 179 45.95 26.08 -31.51
CA GLU A 179 46.20 25.45 -32.84
C GLU A 179 46.76 24.01 -32.73
N SER A 180 46.19 23.00 -33.41
CA SER A 180 45.87 23.02 -34.85
C SER A 180 44.57 22.28 -35.24
N ASN A 181 44.02 22.61 -36.41
CA ASN A 181 42.75 22.12 -36.98
C ASN A 181 42.91 20.88 -37.89
N LYS A 182 41.75 20.41 -38.40
CA LYS A 182 41.47 19.62 -39.63
C LYS A 182 41.18 18.12 -39.40
N ASP A 183 39.98 17.63 -39.74
CA ASP A 183 39.34 17.45 -41.08
C ASP A 183 39.93 16.23 -41.85
N SER A 184 39.15 15.36 -42.50
CA SER A 184 37.67 15.20 -42.54
C SER A 184 37.28 13.86 -43.18
N VAL A 185 36.03 13.39 -42.96
CA VAL A 185 35.19 12.50 -43.81
C VAL A 185 35.76 11.15 -44.32
N GLY A 186 35.04 10.04 -44.11
CA GLY A 186 35.29 8.75 -44.80
C GLY A 186 34.35 7.58 -44.44
N GLU A 187 33.28 7.39 -45.23
CA GLU A 187 32.38 6.21 -45.26
C GLU A 187 32.59 5.46 -46.62
N PRO A 188 31.92 4.33 -46.96
CA PRO A 188 31.42 3.14 -46.21
C PRO A 188 32.48 1.99 -46.22
N PRO A 189 32.26 0.65 -46.40
CA PRO A 189 31.05 -0.19 -46.59
C PRO A 189 30.98 -1.52 -45.78
N LEU A 190 29.95 -2.34 -46.06
CA LEU A 190 29.67 -3.66 -45.43
C LEU A 190 30.54 -4.81 -45.96
N LYS A 191 30.65 -5.91 -45.17
CA LYS A 191 30.75 -7.29 -45.71
C LYS A 191 30.20 -8.37 -44.76
N LYS A 192 29.80 -9.51 -45.35
CA LYS A 192 29.04 -10.61 -44.72
C LYS A 192 29.90 -11.81 -44.27
N ARG A 193 29.45 -12.46 -43.20
CA ARG A 193 29.32 -13.94 -42.98
C ARG A 193 30.54 -14.84 -43.15
N ARG A 194 30.77 -15.70 -42.14
CA ARG A 194 31.07 -17.14 -42.33
C ARG A 194 30.59 -17.99 -41.13
N GLU A 195 30.00 -19.13 -41.46
CA GLU A 195 29.84 -20.35 -40.63
C GLU A 195 31.08 -21.25 -40.83
N ILE A 196 30.97 -22.54 -40.45
CA ILE A 196 31.94 -23.65 -40.57
C ILE A 196 32.84 -23.75 -39.32
N ASP A 197 32.94 -24.89 -38.62
CA ASP A 197 32.28 -26.21 -38.77
C ASP A 197 31.81 -26.72 -37.40
#